data_AF-A0A6A5K4I5-F1
#
_entry.id   AF-A0A6A5K4I5-F1
#
_cell.length_a   1.000
_cell.length_b   1.000
_cell.length_c   1.000
_cell.angle_alpha   90.00
_cell.angle_beta   90.00
_cell.angle_gamma   90.00
#
_symmetry.space_group_name_H-M   'P 1'
#
loop_
_entity.id
_entity.type
_entity.pdbx_description
1 polymer ?
#
loop_
_entity_poly.entity_id
_entity_poly.type
_entity_poly.pdbx_seq_one_letter_code
_entity_poly.pdbx_strand_id
1 'polypeptide(L)'
;MPTKTSAALPQDFGHPHLLEDYTPVPQPTITTKICAVCHASAPHTLCSKCRNIRYCSTSCQELDWKLHKVVCKHYIEATAQTRCPSSRRVLYFHPLASKPTFTDIPFGPDGTVYGLSEHLFPGVPDADIKRLSFHDRFLPYFIQLAYDTNPDKKRELEENRSLGRPFRGPVVALAYDAETGLSAPALDVDTTIMRPLMQYVELRREYDGPIFVEQPQKRYTKGEWKAIMGDDAGCV
;
A
#
# COMPACT_ATOMS: atom_id res chain seq x y z
N MET A 1 -14.41 -26.18 -13.14
CA MET A 1 -13.93 -25.78 -11.80
C MET A 1 -12.42 -25.76 -11.82
N PRO A 2 -11.73 -24.62 -11.69
CA PRO A 2 -10.29 -24.62 -11.65
C PRO A 2 -9.82 -24.94 -10.24
N THR A 3 -9.26 -26.13 -10.14
CA THR A 3 -8.26 -26.65 -9.20
C THR A 3 -7.67 -25.66 -8.20
N LYS A 4 -7.91 -25.95 -6.90
CA LYS A 4 -7.10 -25.50 -5.77
C LYS A 4 -5.63 -25.90 -6.03
N THR A 5 -4.80 -24.98 -6.46
CA THR A 5 -3.35 -25.15 -6.34
C THR A 5 -2.72 -23.79 -6.12
N SER A 6 -2.10 -23.63 -4.96
CA SER A 6 -1.70 -22.32 -4.49
C SER A 6 -1.54 -22.27 -2.97
N ALA A 7 -0.83 -23.17 -2.28
CA ALA A 7 -0.70 -23.10 -0.82
C ALA A 7 0.75 -22.95 -0.30
N ALA A 8 1.77 -23.05 -1.17
CA ALA A 8 3.15 -23.26 -0.71
C ALA A 8 4.24 -22.53 -1.50
N LEU A 9 3.92 -21.60 -2.40
CA LEU A 9 4.99 -20.85 -3.09
C LEU A 9 5.46 -19.69 -2.21
N PRO A 10 6.78 -19.49 -2.03
CA PRO A 10 7.33 -18.30 -1.40
C PRO A 10 6.80 -17.06 -2.11
N GLN A 11 6.41 -16.05 -1.35
CA GLN A 11 6.02 -14.76 -1.90
C GLN A 11 7.17 -13.78 -1.72
N ASP A 12 7.71 -13.29 -2.83
CA ASP A 12 8.67 -12.19 -2.84
C ASP A 12 8.19 -11.16 -3.88
N PHE A 13 7.90 -9.95 -3.43
CA PHE A 13 7.47 -8.88 -4.32
C PHE A 13 8.63 -8.08 -4.90
N GLY A 14 9.88 -8.45 -4.59
CA GLY A 14 11.08 -7.72 -4.95
C GLY A 14 11.19 -6.39 -4.21
N HIS A 15 12.24 -5.64 -4.53
CA HIS A 15 12.29 -4.21 -4.20
C HIS A 15 11.79 -3.45 -5.44
N PRO A 16 10.77 -2.58 -5.32
CA PRO A 16 10.35 -1.73 -6.41
C PRO A 16 11.49 -0.74 -6.64
N HIS A 17 11.81 -0.51 -7.91
CA HIS A 17 12.82 0.49 -8.22
C HIS A 17 12.20 1.86 -7.99
N LEU A 18 12.72 2.61 -7.02
CA LEU A 18 12.33 3.99 -6.79
C LEU A 18 12.80 4.82 -7.99
N LEU A 19 11.87 5.50 -8.67
CA LEU A 19 12.21 6.34 -9.84
C LEU A 19 13.03 7.57 -9.42
N GLU A 20 12.96 7.95 -8.14
CA GLU A 20 13.68 9.07 -7.53
C GLU A 20 15.21 8.95 -7.68
N ASP A 21 15.72 7.72 -7.73
CA ASP A 21 17.14 7.44 -7.97
C ASP A 21 17.59 7.71 -9.42
N TYR A 22 16.63 7.89 -10.35
CA TYR A 22 16.88 7.92 -11.79
C TYR A 22 16.26 9.13 -12.52
N THR A 23 15.28 9.83 -11.93
CA THR A 23 14.67 11.04 -12.53
C THR A 23 14.24 12.03 -11.44
N PRO A 24 14.54 13.33 -11.55
CA PRO A 24 14.05 14.34 -10.61
C PRO A 24 12.53 14.37 -10.59
N VAL A 25 11.94 13.94 -9.48
CA VAL A 25 10.50 13.96 -9.25
C VAL A 25 10.10 15.34 -8.73
N PRO A 26 9.14 16.04 -9.37
CA PRO A 26 8.55 17.24 -8.77
C PRO A 26 7.91 16.85 -7.44
N GLN A 27 8.34 17.49 -6.36
CA GLN A 27 7.81 17.19 -5.02
C GLN A 27 6.28 17.22 -5.00
N PRO A 28 5.63 16.32 -4.24
CA PRO A 28 4.18 16.30 -4.12
C PRO A 28 3.72 17.69 -3.69
N THR A 29 2.92 18.35 -4.53
CA THR A 29 2.22 19.56 -4.11
C THR A 29 1.31 19.14 -2.97
N ILE A 30 1.62 19.60 -1.75
CA ILE A 30 0.95 19.29 -0.46
C ILE A 30 -0.48 19.87 -0.42
N THR A 31 -1.22 19.80 -1.52
CA THR A 31 -2.61 20.19 -1.57
C THR A 31 -3.43 19.02 -1.03
N THR A 32 -3.68 19.04 0.28
CA THR A 32 -4.55 18.06 1.01
C THR A 32 -6.04 18.11 0.59
N LYS A 33 -6.35 18.88 -0.45
CA LYS A 33 -7.70 19.17 -0.96
C LYS A 33 -7.85 18.73 -2.41
N ILE A 34 -7.34 17.55 -2.75
CA ILE A 34 -7.49 16.98 -4.09
C ILE A 34 -8.49 15.82 -4.10
N CYS A 35 -9.04 15.53 -5.27
CA CYS A 35 -9.90 14.40 -5.50
C CYS A 35 -9.09 13.11 -5.45
N ALA A 36 -9.54 12.13 -4.68
CA ALA A 36 -8.89 10.82 -4.56
C ALA A 36 -8.97 9.94 -5.82
N VAL A 37 -9.46 10.47 -6.95
CA VAL A 37 -9.67 9.71 -8.19
C VAL A 37 -8.95 10.36 -9.36
N CYS A 38 -9.22 11.64 -9.61
CA CYS A 38 -8.62 12.38 -10.73
C CYS A 38 -7.61 13.45 -10.29
N HIS A 39 -7.39 13.60 -8.98
CA HIS A 39 -6.45 14.55 -8.38
C HIS A 39 -6.70 16.03 -8.69
N ALA A 40 -7.83 16.36 -9.33
CA ALA A 40 -8.31 17.74 -9.44
C ALA A 40 -8.67 18.31 -8.06
N SER A 41 -8.67 19.64 -7.93
CA SER A 41 -9.06 20.34 -6.69
C SER A 41 -10.46 19.91 -6.20
N ALA A 42 -10.57 19.55 -4.92
CA ALA A 42 -11.78 19.09 -4.24
C ALA A 42 -11.91 19.69 -2.81
N PRO A 43 -11.97 21.02 -2.66
CA PRO A 43 -11.89 21.69 -1.35
C PRO A 43 -13.12 21.48 -0.45
N HIS A 44 -14.29 21.19 -1.02
CA HIS A 44 -15.57 21.22 -0.28
C HIS A 44 -16.33 19.89 -0.24
N THR A 45 -15.84 18.87 -0.94
CA THR A 45 -16.61 17.67 -1.27
C THR A 45 -15.98 16.46 -0.63
N LEU A 46 -16.40 16.18 0.61
CA LEU A 46 -16.01 15.00 1.38
C LEU A 46 -17.06 13.89 1.25
N CYS A 47 -16.64 12.65 1.47
CA CYS A 47 -17.59 11.57 1.72
C CYS A 47 -18.49 11.95 2.90
N SER A 48 -19.80 11.97 2.70
CA SER A 48 -20.79 12.41 3.70
C SER A 48 -20.80 11.56 4.97
N LYS A 49 -20.33 10.30 4.88
CA LYS A 49 -20.27 9.37 6.01
C LYS A 49 -18.99 9.53 6.83
N CYS A 50 -17.83 9.26 6.25
CA CYS A 50 -16.57 9.26 7.00
C CYS A 50 -15.91 10.63 7.13
N ARG A 51 -16.28 11.61 6.29
CA ARG A 51 -15.71 12.95 6.23
C ARG A 51 -14.18 13.01 6.12
N ASN A 52 -13.54 11.97 5.57
CA ASN A 52 -12.09 11.85 5.44
C ASN A 52 -11.61 12.01 3.97
N ILE A 53 -12.12 11.20 3.04
CA ILE A 53 -11.75 11.25 1.62
C ILE A 53 -12.56 12.30 0.83
N ARG A 54 -11.95 12.87 -0.23
CA ARG A 54 -12.49 13.96 -1.06
C ARG A 54 -12.70 13.55 -2.52
N TYR A 55 -13.72 14.13 -3.16
CA TYR A 55 -14.04 13.89 -4.57
C TYR A 55 -14.45 15.18 -5.25
N CYS A 56 -13.93 15.54 -6.43
CA CYS A 56 -14.36 16.78 -7.10
C CYS A 56 -15.82 16.76 -7.60
N SER A 57 -16.44 15.58 -7.69
CA SER A 57 -17.81 15.38 -8.16
C SER A 57 -18.40 14.05 -7.65
N THR A 58 -19.73 13.92 -7.74
CA THR A 58 -20.44 12.66 -7.47
C THR A 58 -19.94 11.53 -8.37
N SER A 59 -19.61 11.81 -9.63
CA SER A 59 -19.09 10.79 -10.56
C SER A 59 -17.78 10.16 -10.07
N CYS A 60 -16.85 10.97 -9.53
CA CYS A 60 -15.62 10.47 -8.94
C CYS A 60 -15.90 9.67 -7.66
N GLN A 61 -16.84 10.11 -6.84
CA GLN A 61 -17.26 9.36 -5.65
C GLN A 61 -17.83 7.98 -6.02
N GLU A 62 -18.71 7.90 -7.02
CA GLU A 62 -19.31 6.65 -7.50
C GLU A 62 -18.26 5.71 -8.08
N LEU A 63 -17.30 6.25 -8.85
CA LEU A 63 -16.19 5.48 -9.41
C LEU A 63 -15.31 4.88 -8.31
N ASP A 64 -15.07 5.60 -7.23
CA ASP A 64 -14.28 5.11 -6.09
C ASP A 64 -15.07 4.23 -5.13
N TRP A 65 -16.40 4.31 -5.15
CA TRP A 65 -17.25 3.72 -4.12
C TRP A 65 -17.02 2.23 -3.92
N LYS A 66 -16.70 1.47 -4.98
CA LYS A 66 -16.41 0.03 -4.87
C LYS A 66 -15.23 -0.25 -3.93
N LEU A 67 -14.19 0.59 -3.97
CA LEU A 67 -13.02 0.51 -3.10
C LEU A 67 -13.30 1.19 -1.76
N HIS A 68 -13.79 2.43 -1.78
CA HIS A 68 -14.00 3.20 -0.57
C HIS A 68 -15.00 2.55 0.40
N LYS A 69 -16.09 1.95 -0.09
CA LYS A 69 -17.14 1.37 0.76
C LYS A 69 -16.65 0.26 1.68
N VAL A 70 -15.57 -0.45 1.31
CA VAL A 70 -15.04 -1.56 2.13
C VAL A 70 -14.34 -1.06 3.39
N VAL A 71 -13.81 0.17 3.35
CA VAL A 71 -13.08 0.79 4.46
C VAL A 71 -13.86 1.93 5.13
N CYS A 72 -14.82 2.56 4.44
CA CYS A 72 -15.53 3.76 4.90
C CYS A 72 -16.16 3.61 6.30
N LYS A 73 -16.96 2.55 6.51
CA LYS A 73 -17.63 2.32 7.80
C LYS A 73 -16.62 1.97 8.90
N HIS A 74 -15.65 1.13 8.58
CA HIS A 74 -14.66 0.69 9.56
C HIS A 74 -13.74 1.85 9.99
N TYR A 75 -13.44 2.78 9.09
CA TYR A 75 -12.70 4.00 9.44
C TYR A 75 -13.42 4.80 10.53
N ILE A 76 -14.74 5.00 10.38
CA ILE A 76 -15.56 5.70 11.38
C ILE A 76 -15.44 5.01 12.74
N GLU A 77 -15.61 3.68 12.76
CA GLU A 77 -15.50 2.86 13.98
C GLU A 77 -14.09 2.94 14.62
N ALA A 78 -13.04 2.95 13.79
CA ALA A 78 -11.65 3.05 14.24
C ALA A 78 -11.27 4.47 14.70
N THR A 79 -11.96 5.51 14.21
CA THR A 79 -11.76 6.91 14.66
C THR A 79 -12.61 7.28 15.88
N ALA A 80 -13.64 6.52 16.20
CA ALA A 80 -14.52 6.80 17.32
C ALA A 80 -13.93 6.43 18.69
N GLN A 81 -12.86 5.62 18.71
CA GLN A 81 -12.26 5.10 19.93
C GLN A 81 -11.13 6.02 20.41
N THR A 82 -11.02 6.17 21.74
CA THR A 82 -9.84 6.78 22.36
C THR A 82 -8.66 5.83 22.21
N ARG A 83 -7.57 6.31 21.61
CA ARG A 83 -6.39 5.51 21.31
C ARG A 83 -5.21 5.91 22.19
N CYS A 84 -4.28 4.98 22.37
CA CYS A 84 -3.00 5.28 22.98
C CYS A 84 -2.19 6.22 22.06
N PRO A 85 -1.60 7.33 22.55
CA PRO A 85 -0.85 8.27 21.70
C PRO A 85 0.35 7.66 20.98
N SER A 86 0.91 6.58 21.53
CA SER A 86 2.01 5.82 20.93
C SER A 86 1.53 4.77 19.91
N SER A 87 0.24 4.68 19.62
CA SER A 87 -0.26 3.76 18.59
C SER A 87 -0.51 4.47 17.28
N ARG A 88 -0.43 3.73 16.18
CA ARG A 88 -0.79 4.20 14.84
C ARG A 88 -1.74 3.21 14.18
N ARG A 89 -2.68 3.76 13.44
CA ARG A 89 -3.63 2.99 12.65
C ARG A 89 -2.95 2.46 11.39
N VAL A 90 -3.03 1.16 11.18
CA VAL A 90 -2.63 0.48 9.95
C VAL A 90 -3.85 -0.11 9.26
N LEU A 91 -3.71 -0.41 7.96
CA LEU A 91 -4.72 -1.15 7.21
C LEU A 91 -4.30 -2.62 7.12
N TYR A 92 -5.03 -3.49 7.80
CA TYR A 92 -4.76 -4.91 7.90
C TYR A 92 -5.63 -5.71 6.92
N PHE A 93 -4.99 -6.53 6.09
CA PHE A 93 -5.62 -7.45 5.17
C PHE A 93 -5.49 -8.87 5.71
N HIS A 94 -6.47 -9.32 6.48
CA HIS A 94 -6.51 -10.68 6.98
C HIS A 94 -6.81 -11.69 5.84
N PRO A 95 -6.07 -12.82 5.73
CA PRO A 95 -6.20 -13.73 4.58
C PRO A 95 -7.61 -14.33 4.46
N LEU A 96 -8.25 -14.61 5.59
CA LEU A 96 -9.60 -15.18 5.64
C LEU A 96 -10.72 -14.14 5.47
N ALA A 97 -10.42 -12.84 5.50
CA ALA A 97 -11.42 -11.77 5.46
C ALA A 97 -11.54 -11.18 4.05
N SER A 98 -12.78 -10.98 3.60
CA SER A 98 -13.07 -10.36 2.29
C SER A 98 -12.96 -8.83 2.28
N LYS A 99 -12.64 -8.22 3.43
CA LYS A 99 -12.50 -6.77 3.58
C LYS A 99 -11.33 -6.49 4.51
N PRO A 100 -10.54 -5.43 4.26
CA PRO A 100 -9.51 -5.02 5.18
C PRO A 100 -10.10 -4.31 6.40
N THR A 101 -9.31 -4.27 7.47
CA THR A 101 -9.67 -3.67 8.75
C THR A 101 -8.66 -2.61 9.16
N PHE A 102 -9.14 -1.56 9.84
CA PHE A 102 -8.23 -0.62 10.49
C PHE A 102 -7.90 -1.15 11.88
N THR A 103 -6.60 -1.27 12.16
CA THR A 103 -6.10 -1.81 13.43
C THR A 103 -5.03 -0.88 13.97
N ASP A 104 -5.05 -0.59 15.27
CA ASP A 104 -4.01 0.20 15.90
C ASP A 104 -2.88 -0.73 16.36
N ILE A 105 -1.63 -0.34 16.08
CA ILE A 105 -0.43 -1.04 16.56
C ILE A 105 0.48 -0.05 17.32
N PRO A 106 1.20 -0.50 18.36
CA PRO A 106 2.08 0.36 19.13
C PRO A 106 3.39 0.68 18.40
N PHE A 107 3.85 1.91 18.58
CA PHE A 107 5.08 2.48 18.03
C PHE A 107 5.93 3.11 19.13
N GLY A 108 7.25 2.93 19.03
CA GLY A 108 8.24 3.67 19.79
C GLY A 108 8.39 5.11 19.30
N PRO A 109 8.96 6.00 20.12
CA PRO A 109 9.23 7.39 19.73
C PRO A 109 10.18 7.51 18.52
N ASP A 110 11.01 6.50 18.29
CA ASP A 110 11.99 6.35 17.21
C ASP A 110 11.41 5.72 15.93
N GLY A 111 10.10 5.45 15.90
CA GLY A 111 9.44 4.77 14.78
C GLY A 111 9.51 3.24 14.84
N THR A 112 10.11 2.67 15.88
CA THR A 112 10.14 1.21 16.08
C THR A 112 8.72 0.67 16.21
N VAL A 113 8.35 -0.31 15.37
CA VAL A 113 7.04 -0.99 15.44
C VAL A 113 7.11 -2.09 16.48
N TYR A 114 6.25 -2.05 17.49
CA TYR A 114 6.14 -3.11 18.49
C TYR A 114 4.93 -4.00 18.21
N GLY A 115 5.05 -5.29 18.50
CA GLY A 115 3.91 -6.19 18.45
C GLY A 115 3.47 -6.58 17.03
N LEU A 116 4.16 -6.16 15.97
CA LEU A 116 3.68 -6.40 14.60
C LEU A 116 3.53 -7.89 14.33
N SER A 117 4.55 -8.67 14.65
CA SER A 117 4.54 -10.13 14.43
C SER A 117 3.56 -10.82 15.37
N GLU A 118 3.53 -10.46 16.64
CA GLU A 118 2.66 -11.08 17.64
C GLU A 118 1.17 -10.81 17.36
N HIS A 119 0.81 -9.61 16.92
CA HIS A 119 -0.58 -9.20 16.75
C HIS A 119 -1.12 -9.47 15.33
N LEU A 120 -0.30 -9.28 14.29
CA LEU A 120 -0.75 -9.31 12.89
C LEU A 120 -0.12 -10.43 12.06
N PHE A 121 0.97 -11.05 12.51
CA PHE A 121 1.62 -12.19 11.83
C PHE A 121 1.88 -13.37 12.79
N PRO A 122 0.85 -13.89 13.48
CA PRO A 122 1.04 -14.92 14.50
C PRO A 122 1.71 -16.17 13.91
N GLY A 123 2.82 -16.59 14.51
CA GLY A 123 3.58 -17.77 14.07
C GLY A 123 4.51 -17.53 12.88
N VAL A 124 4.69 -16.27 12.44
CA VAL A 124 5.67 -15.90 11.42
C VAL A 124 6.93 -15.36 12.11
N PRO A 125 8.11 -15.95 11.88
CA PRO A 125 9.37 -15.39 12.38
C PRO A 125 9.62 -13.99 11.82
N ASP A 126 10.15 -13.07 12.64
CA ASP A 126 10.44 -11.70 12.21
C ASP A 126 11.33 -11.62 10.95
N ALA A 127 12.28 -12.56 10.82
CA ALA A 127 13.16 -12.66 9.65
C ALA A 127 12.42 -12.98 8.34
N ASP A 128 11.22 -13.58 8.44
CA ASP A 128 10.40 -13.94 7.29
C ASP A 128 9.39 -12.82 6.93
N ILE A 129 9.23 -11.81 7.80
CA ILE A 129 8.39 -10.64 7.55
C ILE A 129 9.20 -9.62 6.76
N LYS A 130 8.97 -9.55 5.44
CA LYS A 130 9.58 -8.52 4.60
C LYS A 130 8.69 -7.29 4.48
N ARG A 131 9.35 -6.19 4.11
CA ARG A 131 8.71 -4.89 3.86
C ARG A 131 8.93 -4.48 2.40
N LEU A 132 7.92 -3.85 1.84
CA LEU A 132 7.88 -3.34 0.48
C LEU A 132 7.31 -1.92 0.52
N SER A 133 8.12 -0.92 0.19
CA SER A 133 7.67 0.48 0.20
C SER A 133 7.39 0.97 -1.23
N PHE A 134 6.35 1.79 -1.39
CA PHE A 134 6.05 2.47 -2.64
C PHE A 134 5.37 3.82 -2.36
N HIS A 135 5.64 4.80 -3.20
CA HIS A 135 5.12 6.15 -3.16
C HIS A 135 3.88 6.29 -4.06
N ASP A 136 3.06 7.29 -3.77
CA ASP A 136 2.11 7.82 -4.75
C ASP A 136 2.24 9.33 -4.69
N ARG A 137 2.50 9.97 -5.82
CA ARG A 137 2.76 11.41 -5.91
C ARG A 137 1.61 12.30 -5.44
N PHE A 138 0.42 11.72 -5.24
CA PHE A 138 -0.77 12.41 -4.73
C PHE A 138 -1.03 12.11 -3.25
N LEU A 139 -0.18 11.31 -2.61
CA LEU A 139 -0.17 11.10 -1.17
C LEU A 139 0.99 11.89 -0.54
N PRO A 140 0.79 12.46 0.66
CA PRO A 140 1.88 13.12 1.41
C PRO A 140 2.77 12.10 2.16
N TYR A 141 2.63 10.81 1.86
CA TYR A 141 3.30 9.71 2.55
C TYR A 141 3.60 8.58 1.56
N PHE A 142 4.61 7.78 1.86
CA PHE A 142 4.78 6.49 1.19
C PHE A 142 4.04 5.39 1.95
N ILE A 143 3.65 4.36 1.21
CA ILE A 143 2.98 3.18 1.74
C ILE A 143 4.03 2.09 1.89
N GLN A 144 4.11 1.47 3.07
CA GLN A 144 4.89 0.27 3.29
C GLN A 144 3.97 -0.92 3.53
N LEU A 145 4.15 -1.99 2.75
CA LEU A 145 3.51 -3.28 2.97
C LEU A 145 4.44 -4.19 3.75
N ALA A 146 3.95 -4.74 4.86
CA ALA A 146 4.57 -5.88 5.55
C ALA A 146 3.83 -7.17 5.16
N TYR A 147 4.58 -8.25 4.90
CA TYR A 147 4.03 -9.53 4.43
C TYR A 147 4.94 -10.72 4.80
N ASP A 148 4.36 -11.92 4.90
CA ASP A 148 5.08 -13.17 5.22
C ASP A 148 5.71 -13.81 3.96
N THR A 149 7.03 -13.78 3.81
CA THR A 149 7.67 -14.35 2.61
C THR A 149 7.64 -15.88 2.52
N ASN A 150 7.50 -16.58 3.66
CA ASN A 150 7.50 -18.04 3.76
C ASN A 150 8.60 -18.72 2.93
N PRO A 151 9.89 -18.37 3.15
CA PRO A 151 11.00 -18.78 2.31
C PRO A 151 11.18 -20.30 2.28
N ASP A 152 11.02 -20.95 3.44
CA ASP A 152 11.14 -22.39 3.61
C ASP A 152 9.89 -23.19 3.23
N LYS A 153 8.78 -22.50 2.86
CA LYS A 153 7.49 -23.13 2.53
C LYS A 153 6.91 -23.99 3.65
N LYS A 154 7.26 -23.67 4.90
CA LYS A 154 6.81 -24.41 6.11
C LYS A 154 5.44 -23.97 6.59
N ARG A 155 4.98 -22.79 6.18
CA ARG A 155 3.65 -22.25 6.55
C ARG A 155 2.69 -22.39 5.37
N GLU A 156 1.45 -22.73 5.64
CA GLU A 156 0.39 -22.71 4.61
C GLU A 156 -0.16 -21.28 4.49
N LEU A 157 0.06 -20.66 3.33
CA LEU A 157 -0.40 -19.30 3.09
C LEU A 157 -1.62 -19.27 2.17
N GLU A 158 -2.74 -18.81 2.74
CA GLU A 158 -3.99 -18.56 2.04
C GLU A 158 -3.92 -17.30 1.16
N GLU A 159 -4.64 -17.30 0.04
CA GLU A 159 -4.78 -16.11 -0.79
C GLU A 159 -5.51 -15.01 -0.03
N ASN A 160 -5.00 -13.78 -0.11
CA ASN A 160 -5.68 -12.66 0.52
C ASN A 160 -6.98 -12.36 -0.22
N ARG A 161 -8.15 -12.55 0.39
CA ARG A 161 -9.43 -12.36 -0.32
C ARG A 161 -9.69 -10.93 -0.78
N SER A 162 -9.02 -9.94 -0.18
CA SER A 162 -9.19 -8.53 -0.52
C SER A 162 -8.22 -8.06 -1.61
N LEU A 163 -7.00 -8.60 -1.64
CA LEU A 163 -5.96 -8.23 -2.62
C LEU A 163 -5.86 -9.21 -3.80
N GLY A 164 -6.21 -10.48 -3.56
CA GLY A 164 -5.95 -11.62 -4.42
C GLY A 164 -4.45 -11.93 -4.53
N ARG A 165 -4.09 -12.80 -5.49
CA ARG A 165 -2.69 -12.95 -5.93
C ARG A 165 -2.09 -11.59 -6.31
N PRO A 166 -0.75 -11.39 -6.23
CA PRO A 166 0.24 -12.33 -5.72
C PRO A 166 0.31 -12.35 -4.18
N PHE A 167 -0.56 -11.61 -3.48
CA PHE A 167 -0.53 -11.47 -2.02
C PHE A 167 -1.17 -12.65 -1.29
N ARG A 168 -0.41 -13.22 -0.34
CA ARG A 168 -0.80 -14.36 0.48
C ARG A 168 -0.60 -14.05 1.97
N GLY A 169 -1.31 -14.77 2.82
CA GLY A 169 -1.24 -14.59 4.27
C GLY A 169 -1.78 -13.22 4.74
N PRO A 170 -1.50 -12.85 5.99
CA PRO A 170 -1.72 -11.47 6.44
C PRO A 170 -0.83 -10.51 5.65
N VAL A 171 -1.40 -9.36 5.28
CA VAL A 171 -0.66 -8.22 4.72
C VAL A 171 -1.06 -6.97 5.50
N VAL A 172 -0.10 -6.14 5.86
CA VAL A 172 -0.34 -4.91 6.62
C VAL A 172 0.20 -3.73 5.84
N ALA A 173 -0.63 -2.72 5.60
CA ALA A 173 -0.22 -1.46 5.00
C ALA A 173 -0.04 -0.39 6.08
N LEU A 174 1.15 0.22 6.09
CA LEU A 174 1.55 1.33 6.94
C LEU A 174 1.77 2.58 6.08
N ALA A 175 1.59 3.77 6.66
CA ALA A 175 1.89 5.04 6.02
C ALA A 175 3.04 5.72 6.75
N TYR A 176 4.05 6.22 6.03
CA TYR A 176 5.16 6.97 6.59
C TYR A 176 5.29 8.29 5.86
N ASP A 177 5.48 9.36 6.63
CA ASP A 177 5.67 10.70 6.10
C ASP A 177 6.77 10.72 5.04
N ALA A 178 6.52 11.42 3.93
CA ALA A 178 7.41 11.39 2.77
C ALA A 178 8.77 12.06 3.05
N GLU A 179 8.85 12.96 4.04
CA GLU A 179 10.08 13.69 4.37
C GLU A 179 10.87 13.00 5.49
N THR A 180 10.19 12.65 6.59
CA THR A 180 10.82 12.07 7.79
C THR A 180 10.96 10.54 7.72
N GLY A 181 10.16 9.89 6.88
CA GLY A 181 10.21 8.46 6.60
C GLY A 181 10.21 7.58 7.85
N LEU A 182 11.19 6.67 7.93
CA LEU A 182 11.29 5.67 9.00
C LEU A 182 11.93 6.19 10.30
N SER A 183 12.45 7.43 10.31
CA SER A 183 13.06 8.03 11.51
C SER A 183 12.04 8.60 12.50
N ALA A 184 10.75 8.53 12.16
CA ALA A 184 9.63 8.97 12.98
C ALA A 184 8.55 7.87 13.03
N PRO A 185 7.64 7.91 14.02
CA PRO A 185 6.47 7.04 14.04
C PRO A 185 5.68 7.14 12.73
N ALA A 186 5.12 6.01 12.29
CA ALA A 186 4.21 5.97 11.15
C ALA A 186 3.07 7.01 11.31
N LEU A 187 2.46 7.40 10.21
CA LEU A 187 1.22 8.16 10.19
C LEU A 187 0.03 7.23 10.42
N ASP A 188 -1.09 7.81 10.87
CA ASP A 188 -2.36 7.08 10.85
C ASP A 188 -2.81 6.87 9.41
N VAL A 189 -2.95 5.61 9.02
CA VAL A 189 -3.54 5.26 7.72
C VAL A 189 -5.02 5.66 7.72
N ASP A 190 -5.47 6.31 6.65
CA ASP A 190 -6.86 6.71 6.48
C ASP A 190 -7.50 6.11 5.22
N THR A 191 -8.70 6.57 4.84
CA THR A 191 -9.41 5.98 3.70
C THR A 191 -8.81 6.33 2.33
N THR A 192 -7.87 7.28 2.27
CA THR A 192 -7.21 7.70 1.01
C THR A 192 -6.21 6.67 0.50
N ILE A 193 -5.70 5.79 1.36
CA ILE A 193 -4.71 4.75 0.99
C ILE A 193 -5.25 3.74 -0.03
N MET A 194 -6.57 3.52 -0.04
CA MET A 194 -7.16 2.33 -0.65
C MET A 194 -6.97 2.28 -2.16
N ARG A 195 -7.18 3.40 -2.88
CA ARG A 195 -7.04 3.42 -4.34
C ARG A 195 -5.56 3.25 -4.76
N PRO A 196 -4.60 4.05 -4.27
CA PRO A 196 -3.19 3.88 -4.61
C PRO A 196 -2.67 2.46 -4.31
N LEU A 197 -3.09 1.88 -3.18
CA LEU A 197 -2.75 0.51 -2.82
C LEU A 197 -3.33 -0.52 -3.80
N MET A 198 -4.60 -0.40 -4.16
CA MET A 198 -5.21 -1.34 -5.12
C MET A 198 -4.59 -1.22 -6.50
N GLN A 199 -4.27 0.00 -6.95
CA GLN A 199 -3.55 0.22 -8.22
C GLN A 199 -2.17 -0.44 -8.20
N TYR A 200 -1.43 -0.32 -7.10
CA TYR A 200 -0.14 -1.01 -6.93
C TYR A 200 -0.30 -2.53 -6.98
N VAL A 201 -1.31 -3.07 -6.29
CA VAL A 201 -1.60 -4.51 -6.26
C VAL A 201 -2.01 -5.03 -7.64
N GLU A 202 -2.87 -4.31 -8.35
CA GLU A 202 -3.26 -4.61 -9.74
C GLU A 202 -2.04 -4.61 -10.67
N LEU A 203 -1.14 -3.64 -10.51
CA LEU A 203 0.12 -3.62 -11.26
C LEU A 203 0.99 -4.86 -10.97
N ARG A 204 1.15 -5.24 -9.69
CA ARG A 204 1.87 -6.48 -9.30
C ARG A 204 1.25 -7.75 -9.85
N ARG A 205 -0.05 -7.76 -10.12
CA ARG A 205 -0.76 -8.93 -10.66
C ARG A 205 -0.50 -9.18 -12.12
N GLU A 206 -0.33 -8.10 -12.88
CA GLU A 206 -0.30 -8.14 -14.34
C GLU A 206 1.11 -8.06 -14.91
N TYR A 207 2.12 -7.79 -14.08
CA TYR A 207 3.47 -7.49 -14.54
C TYR A 207 4.57 -8.13 -13.67
N ASP A 208 5.37 -9.01 -14.29
CA ASP A 208 6.49 -9.73 -13.67
C ASP A 208 7.85 -8.99 -13.77
N GLY A 209 7.87 -7.77 -14.32
CA GLY A 209 9.10 -6.97 -14.47
C GLY A 209 9.39 -6.03 -13.28
N PRO A 210 10.47 -5.23 -13.36
CA PRO A 210 10.78 -4.21 -12.35
C PRO A 210 9.69 -3.13 -12.33
N ILE A 211 9.09 -2.90 -11.17
CA ILE A 211 8.02 -1.91 -11.02
C ILE A 211 8.58 -0.57 -10.61
N PHE A 212 8.23 0.44 -11.40
CA PHE A 212 8.41 1.85 -11.09
C PHE A 212 7.11 2.39 -10.55
N VAL A 213 7.23 3.23 -9.53
CA VAL A 213 6.14 3.56 -8.63
C VAL A 213 5.53 4.95 -8.92
N GLU A 214 6.09 5.71 -9.86
CA GLU A 214 5.52 7.00 -10.24
C GLU A 214 4.46 6.90 -11.35
N GLN A 215 3.33 7.58 -11.10
CA GLN A 215 2.19 7.64 -11.99
C GLN A 215 2.33 8.70 -13.12
N PRO A 216 1.73 8.47 -14.30
CA PRO A 216 0.90 7.29 -14.56
C PRO A 216 1.78 6.06 -14.63
N GLN A 217 1.37 4.98 -13.94
CA GLN A 217 2.14 3.74 -13.82
C GLN A 217 2.43 3.24 -15.23
N LYS A 218 3.56 3.63 -15.79
CA LYS A 218 3.92 3.34 -17.17
C LYS A 218 4.59 1.98 -17.19
N ARG A 219 4.02 1.09 -17.98
CA ARG A 219 4.66 -0.18 -18.33
C ARG A 219 5.83 0.16 -19.24
N TYR A 220 7.01 -0.36 -18.94
CA TYR A 220 8.15 -0.35 -19.84
C TYR A 220 8.44 -1.78 -20.24
N THR A 221 8.65 -1.99 -21.53
CA THR A 221 9.21 -3.22 -22.06
C THR A 221 10.68 -3.36 -21.65
N LYS A 222 11.22 -4.58 -21.73
CA LYS A 222 12.64 -4.85 -21.46
C LYS A 222 13.59 -4.02 -22.34
N GLY A 223 13.16 -3.67 -23.56
CA GLY A 223 13.92 -2.82 -24.48
C GLY A 223 13.92 -1.36 -24.05
N GLU A 224 12.75 -0.81 -23.69
CA GLU A 224 12.64 0.55 -23.13
C GLU A 224 13.44 0.69 -21.83
N TRP A 225 13.47 -0.36 -21.01
CA TRP A 225 14.29 -0.39 -19.79
C TRP A 225 15.79 -0.28 -20.08
N LYS A 226 16.30 -1.06 -21.05
CA LYS A 226 17.72 -0.97 -21.45
C LYS A 226 18.10 0.41 -21.98
N ALA A 227 17.21 1.03 -22.74
CA ALA A 227 17.41 2.38 -23.28
C ALA A 227 17.47 3.44 -22.16
N ILE A 228 16.62 3.33 -21.14
CA ILE A 228 16.64 4.20 -19.95
C ILE A 228 17.93 4.02 -19.15
N MET A 229 18.42 2.78 -19.02
CA MET A 229 19.63 2.45 -18.25
C MET A 229 20.95 2.84 -18.94
N GLY A 230 20.90 3.38 -20.17
CA GLY A 230 22.09 3.85 -20.88
C GLY A 230 23.01 2.74 -21.40
N ASP A 231 22.53 1.49 -21.50
CA ASP A 231 23.33 0.36 -21.99
C ASP A 231 23.48 0.32 -23.53
N ASP A 232 22.87 1.27 -24.24
CA ASP A 232 23.13 1.50 -25.68
C ASP A 232 24.24 2.54 -25.91
N ALA A 233 25.23 2.60 -25.03
CA ALA A 233 26.57 3.06 -25.41
C ALA A 233 27.29 1.99 -26.25
N GLY A 234 26.65 1.56 -27.33
CA GLY A 234 27.31 0.87 -28.42
C GLY A 234 28.24 1.86 -29.11
N CYS A 235 29.53 1.79 -28.77
CA CYS A 235 30.57 2.47 -29.51
C CYS A 235 30.52 2.02 -30.98
N VAL A 236 30.35 3.00 -31.86
CA VAL A 236 30.84 2.99 -33.25
C VAL A 236 32.36 3.05 -33.23
#